data_AF-A0A940I190-F1
#
_entry.id   AF-A0A940I190-F1
#
_cell.length_a   1.000
_cell.length_b   1.000
_cell.length_c   1.000
_cell.angle_alpha   90.00
_cell.angle_beta   90.00
_cell.angle_gamma   90.00
#
_symmetry.space_group_name_H-M   'P 1'
#
loop_
_entity.id
_entity.type
_entity.pdbx_description
1 polymer ?
#
loop_
_entity_poly.entity_id
_entity_poly.type
_entity_poly.pdbx_seq_one_letter_code
_entity_poly.pdbx_strand_id
1 'polypeptide(L)' 'MDEGRKTLEELLKRYLKVKETIKELNKEKKELEEMIVDFVEHMDIDNIIVEGVLVEFTRKTKIQIK' A
#
# COMPACT_ATOMS: atom_id res chain seq x y z
N MET A 1 1.65 -31.12 29.92
CA MET A 1 1.93 -30.91 28.48
C MET A 1 0.99 -29.82 27.99
N ASP A 2 1.49 -28.61 27.65
CA ASP A 2 0.76 -27.69 26.75
C ASP A 2 1.56 -26.45 26.27
N GLU A 3 2.86 -26.37 26.55
CA GLU A 3 3.67 -25.16 26.30
C GLU A 3 3.86 -24.86 24.80
N GLY A 4 3.99 -25.92 23.98
CA GLY A 4 4.03 -25.79 22.52
C GLY A 4 2.70 -25.32 21.91
N ARG A 5 1.56 -25.71 22.50
CA ARG A 5 0.24 -25.28 22.02
C ARG A 5 0.01 -23.80 22.31
N LYS A 6 0.39 -23.33 23.50
CA LYS A 6 0.35 -21.91 23.87
C LYS A 6 1.23 -21.06 22.96
N THR A 7 2.46 -21.51 22.71
CA THR A 7 3.39 -20.82 21.80
C THR A 7 2.82 -20.72 20.37
N LEU A 8 2.24 -21.81 19.85
CA LEU A 8 1.60 -21.80 18.53
C LEU A 8 0.41 -20.84 18.48
N GLU A 9 -0.42 -20.81 19.53
CA GLU A 9 -1.58 -19.91 19.61
C GLU A 9 -1.16 -18.43 19.58
N GLU A 10 -0.11 -18.06 20.31
CA GLU A 10 0.44 -16.71 20.32
C GLU A 10 0.99 -16.29 18.95
N LEU A 11 1.73 -17.19 18.29
CA LEU A 11 2.25 -16.96 16.94
C LEU A 11 1.10 -16.76 15.93
N LEU A 12 0.06 -17.58 16.00
CA LEU A 12 -1.10 -17.48 15.12
C LEU A 12 -1.89 -16.19 15.36
N LYS A 13 -2.07 -15.76 16.62
CA LYS A 13 -2.69 -14.47 16.95
C LYS A 13 -1.92 -13.31 16.32
N ARG A 14 -0.59 -13.31 16.44
CA ARG A 14 0.25 -12.27 15.83
C ARG A 14 0.16 -12.32 14.30
N TYR A 15 0.18 -13.50 13.70
CA TYR A 15 0.05 -13.67 12.25
C TYR A 15 -1.29 -13.11 11.73
N LEU A 16 -2.41 -13.43 12.39
CA LEU A 16 -3.73 -12.94 12.01
C LEU A 16 -3.80 -11.41 12.09
N LYS A 17 -3.25 -10.81 13.15
CA LYS A 17 -3.18 -9.34 13.28
C LYS A 17 -2.36 -8.70 12.16
N VAL A 18 -1.19 -9.25 11.83
CA VAL A 18 -0.36 -8.76 10.72
C VAL A 18 -1.10 -8.86 9.40
N LYS A 19 -1.83 -9.97 9.16
CA LYS A 19 -2.64 -10.16 7.96
C LYS A 19 -3.75 -9.11 7.84
N GLU A 20 -4.41 -8.77 8.94
CA GLU A 20 -5.42 -7.70 8.97
C GLU A 20 -4.80 -6.33 8.66
N THR A 21 -3.67 -5.99 9.30
CA THR A 21 -2.97 -4.73 9.02
C THR A 21 -2.53 -4.62 7.56
N ILE A 22 -2.00 -5.70 6.96
CA ILE A 22 -1.65 -5.71 5.53
C ILE A 22 -2.88 -5.46 4.65
N LYS A 23 -4.04 -6.02 5.02
CA LYS A 23 -5.28 -5.80 4.28
C LYS A 23 -5.72 -4.33 4.33
N GLU A 24 -5.62 -3.69 5.50
CA GLU A 24 -5.95 -2.27 5.68
C GLU A 24 -4.98 -1.38 4.89
N LEU A 25 -3.68 -1.62 5.00
CA LEU A 25 -2.66 -0.87 4.26
C LEU A 25 -2.83 -1.00 2.73
N ASN A 26 -3.19 -2.19 2.23
CA ASN A 26 -3.46 -2.37 0.81
C ASN A 26 -4.73 -1.61 0.35
N LYS A 27 -5.73 -1.48 1.23
CA LYS A 27 -6.93 -0.70 0.94
C LYS A 27 -6.59 0.80 0.88
N GLU A 28 -5.90 1.31 1.89
CA GLU A 28 -5.45 2.71 1.94
C GLU A 28 -4.55 3.05 0.74
N LYS A 29 -3.62 2.16 0.39
CA LYS A 29 -2.79 2.32 -0.81
C LYS A 29 -3.64 2.48 -2.08
N LYS A 30 -4.68 1.67 -2.26
CA LYS A 30 -5.55 1.73 -3.44
C LYS A 30 -6.35 3.05 -3.48
N GLU A 31 -6.84 3.50 -2.33
CA GLU A 31 -7.54 4.79 -2.22
C GLU A 31 -6.60 5.96 -2.54
N LEU A 32 -5.35 5.92 -2.08
CA LEU A 32 -4.33 6.90 -2.44
C LEU A 32 -4.01 6.89 -3.93
N GLU A 33 -3.85 5.71 -4.54
CA GLU A 33 -3.63 5.59 -5.99
C GLU A 33 -4.78 6.20 -6.80
N GLU A 34 -6.04 5.97 -6.40
CA GLU A 34 -7.22 6.57 -7.03
C GLU A 34 -7.23 8.10 -6.89
N MET A 35 -6.98 8.62 -5.67
CA MET A 35 -6.92 10.07 -5.44
C MET A 35 -5.78 10.76 -6.21
N ILE A 36 -4.61 10.13 -6.30
CA ILE A 36 -3.47 10.69 -7.05
C ILE A 36 -3.80 10.75 -8.54
N VAL A 37 -4.40 9.70 -9.10
CA VAL A 37 -4.82 9.66 -10.50
C VAL A 37 -5.83 10.77 -10.77
N ASP A 38 -6.88 10.89 -9.95
CA ASP A 38 -7.89 11.94 -10.10
C ASP A 38 -7.22 13.31 -10.08
N PHE A 39 -6.34 13.57 -9.10
CA PHE A 39 -5.68 14.87 -8.98
C PHE A 39 -4.80 15.21 -10.19
N VAL A 40 -4.03 14.24 -10.67
CA VAL A 40 -3.15 14.42 -11.84
C VAL A 40 -3.94 14.66 -13.12
N GLU A 41 -5.04 13.93 -13.34
CA GLU A 41 -5.90 14.12 -14.50
C GLU A 41 -6.53 15.51 -14.54
N HIS A 42 -6.87 16.09 -13.39
CA HIS A 42 -7.41 17.46 -13.32
C HIS A 42 -6.35 18.56 -13.54
N MET A 43 -5.07 18.27 -13.25
CA MET A 43 -3.99 19.26 -13.29
C MET A 43 -3.07 19.16 -14.50
N ASP A 44 -3.22 18.14 -15.35
CA ASP A 44 -2.36 17.88 -16.54
C ASP A 44 -0.86 17.77 -16.16
N ILE A 45 -0.56 17.07 -15.06
CA ILE A 45 0.81 16.87 -14.56
C ILE A 45 1.38 15.56 -15.13
N ASP A 46 2.44 15.64 -15.94
CA ASP A 46 3.06 14.43 -16.51
C ASP A 46 4.02 13.71 -15.53
N ASN A 47 4.70 14.43 -14.62
CA ASN A 47 5.64 13.86 -13.65
C ASN A 47 5.93 14.80 -12.46
N ILE A 48 6.45 14.24 -11.37
CA ILE A 48 6.93 14.97 -10.19
C ILE A 48 8.10 14.22 -9.52
N ILE A 49 9.02 14.94 -8.89
CA ILE A 49 10.07 14.35 -8.05
C ILE A 49 9.64 14.41 -6.58
N VAL A 50 9.56 13.26 -5.91
CA VAL A 50 9.19 13.14 -4.49
C VAL A 50 10.29 12.35 -3.79
N GLU A 51 10.88 12.93 -2.73
CA GLU A 51 11.96 12.29 -1.94
C GLU A 51 13.14 11.77 -2.79
N GLY A 52 13.44 12.46 -3.90
CA GLY A 52 14.51 12.07 -4.83
C GLY A 52 14.13 11.00 -5.85
N VAL A 53 12.86 10.56 -5.86
CA VAL A 53 12.31 9.56 -6.78
C VAL A 53 11.49 10.25 -7.86
N LEU A 54 11.73 9.93 -9.14
CA LEU A 54 10.93 10.44 -10.25
C LEU A 54 9.67 9.59 -10.39
N VAL A 55 8.51 10.23 -10.24
CA VAL A 55 7.19 9.62 -10.43
C VAL A 55 6.62 10.11 -11.75
N GLU A 56 6.41 9.18 -12.69
CA GLU A 56 5.85 9.47 -14.01
C GLU A 56 4.39 9.01 -14.06
N PHE A 57 3.50 9.90 -14.50
CA PHE A 57 2.09 9.61 -14.70
C PHE A 57 1.85 9.34 -16.19
N THR A 58 1.86 8.07 -16.58
CA THR A 58 1.47 7.72 -17.96
C THR A 58 -0.02 8.00 -18.14
N ARG A 59 -0.44 8.53 -19.30
CA ARG A 59 -1.83 8.93 -19.69
C ARG A 59 -2.92 7.84 -19.57
N LYS A 60 -2.62 6.73 -18.89
CA LYS A 60 -3.54 5.67 -18.48
C LYS A 60 -3.18 5.23 -17.05
N THR A 61 -3.66 5.96 -16.05
CA THR A 61 -4.06 5.39 -14.74
C THR A 61 -3.05 4.43 -14.08
N LYS A 62 -1.74 4.66 -14.25
CA LYS A 62 -0.67 3.82 -13.70
C LYS A 62 0.47 4.69 -13.22
N ILE A 63 0.68 4.69 -11.91
CA ILE A 63 1.84 5.29 -11.26
C ILE A 63 3.05 4.40 -11.55
N GLN A 64 4.06 4.93 -12.24
CA GLN A 64 5.37 4.28 -12.38
C GLN A 64 6.38 5.02 -11.50
N ILE A 65 6.94 4.27 -10.55
CA ILE A 65 8.00 4.74 -9.65
C ILE A 65 9.32 4.18 -10.19
N LYS A 66 10.28 5.04 -10.51
CA LYS A 66 11.62 4.67 -10.99
C LYS A 66 12.70 5.05 -10.00
#